data_AF-A0A4Q5SGL5-F1
#
_entry.id   AF-A0A4Q5SGL5-F1
#
_cell.length_a   1.000
_cell.length_b   1.000
_cell.length_c   1.000
_cell.angle_alpha   90.00
_cell.angle_beta   90.00
_cell.angle_gamma   90.00
#
_symmetry.space_group_name_H-M   'P 1'
#
loop_
_entity.id
_entity.type
_entity.pdbx_description
1 polymer ?
#
loop_
_entity_poly.entity_id
_entity_poly.type
_entity_poly.pdbx_seq_one_letter_code
_entity_poly.pdbx_strand_id
1 'polypeptide(L)'
;GQLAVGNFFAAKVEREEDVVAIRAKAVALLKRLRESGEEEMPLGPLDRLPRSLGLAVGGELPEAEIDMWLEQTALDRWARGLKWHGPTPPAERADFTVGIVGTGLSGLNAMVHLKRAGVPFVAFEKNDEVGGTWYENRYPGARVDTPSRSYTHLFGVDFPYPFAFCPQEDNLRYFQWVADHFELRGDIHFETEITSMTWDEAAQEWELAANGKDGRQTWRVNAVISCVGFLSRPKLPEIAGMESFAGTAVHTAQWPKDLEVAGKRVAVIGSGASGYQTTPVIAKSAAETYLFQRTPSWCFDNPMYVRALPQQSLWLDRNFPYYVNFARFRLSWIYGPEGFRAAARIDPSFDDPHARSAVNKRTRDLRIAYLEKKLAGRPDLIEQMTPKAPPISSRPVIVDSQDSIYDALMNETVTLVSDPIER
;
A
#
# COMPACT_ATOMS: atom_id res chain seq x y z
N GLY A 1 15.90 -23.51 -3.80
CA GLY A 1 16.07 -22.10 -3.40
C GLY A 1 14.71 -21.53 -3.09
N GLN A 2 14.45 -21.23 -1.80
CA GLN A 2 13.19 -20.65 -1.35
C GLN A 2 12.98 -19.30 -2.05
N LEU A 3 11.94 -19.19 -2.88
CA LEU A 3 11.35 -17.90 -3.20
C LEU A 3 10.74 -17.40 -1.89
N ALA A 4 11.51 -16.59 -1.17
CA ALA A 4 11.07 -15.92 0.04
C ALA A 4 9.99 -14.91 -0.36
N VAL A 5 8.74 -15.37 -0.40
CA VAL A 5 7.57 -14.53 -0.20
C VAL A 5 7.23 -14.74 1.26
N GLY A 6 7.52 -13.74 2.08
CA GLY A 6 7.50 -13.85 3.53
C GLY A 6 6.21 -14.45 4.07
N ASN A 7 6.35 -15.43 4.97
CA ASN A 7 5.39 -15.94 5.98
C ASN A 7 3.89 -16.10 5.65
N PHE A 8 3.49 -15.97 4.39
CA PHE A 8 2.18 -16.33 3.91
C PHE A 8 2.35 -17.31 2.76
N PHE A 9 2.26 -18.59 3.12
CA PHE A 9 2.07 -19.73 2.22
C PHE A 9 2.91 -19.68 0.94
N ALA A 10 4.23 -19.76 1.07
CA ALA A 10 5.01 -20.34 -0.01
C ALA A 10 4.58 -21.81 -0.11
N ALA A 11 3.72 -22.13 -1.08
CA ALA A 11 3.56 -23.49 -1.57
C ALA A 11 4.98 -24.03 -1.82
N LYS A 12 5.39 -25.02 -1.01
CA LYS A 12 6.66 -25.71 -1.23
C LYS A 12 6.54 -26.37 -2.60
N VAL A 13 7.56 -26.19 -3.44
CA VAL A 13 7.69 -27.09 -4.60
C VAL A 13 7.99 -28.46 -4.02
N GLU A 14 7.12 -29.43 -4.31
CA GLU A 14 7.15 -30.75 -3.66
C GLU A 14 8.43 -31.52 -3.97
N ARG A 15 9.00 -31.34 -5.17
CA ARG A 15 10.19 -32.07 -5.62
C ARG A 15 11.19 -31.15 -6.30
N GLU A 16 12.47 -31.28 -5.96
CA GLU A 16 13.55 -30.47 -6.53
C GLU A 16 13.73 -30.71 -8.04
N GLU A 17 13.45 -31.93 -8.51
CA GLU A 17 13.46 -32.29 -9.94
C GLU A 17 12.48 -31.46 -10.77
N ASP A 18 11.29 -31.15 -10.23
CA ASP A 18 10.30 -30.32 -10.90
C ASP A 18 10.81 -28.88 -11.06
N VAL A 19 11.54 -28.36 -10.06
CA VAL A 19 12.17 -27.04 -10.16
C VAL A 19 13.19 -27.00 -11.30
N VAL A 20 14.03 -28.04 -11.41
CA VAL A 20 15.04 -28.15 -12.47
C VAL A 20 14.35 -28.24 -13.84
N ALA A 21 13.33 -29.08 -13.98
CA ALA A 21 12.58 -29.24 -15.22
C ALA A 21 11.87 -27.95 -15.65
N ILE A 22 11.22 -27.23 -14.73
CA ILE A 22 10.55 -25.95 -15.01
C ILE A 22 11.57 -24.89 -15.44
N ARG A 23 12.73 -24.81 -14.76
CA ARG A 23 13.81 -23.89 -15.13
C ARG A 23 14.38 -24.20 -16.51
N ALA A 24 14.59 -25.48 -16.83
CA ALA A 24 15.06 -25.90 -18.15
C ALA A 24 14.08 -25.49 -19.26
N LYS A 25 12.77 -25.70 -19.04
CA LYS A 25 11.71 -25.25 -19.97
C LYS A 25 11.67 -23.73 -20.13
N ALA A 26 11.80 -22.99 -19.03
CA ALA A 26 11.85 -21.52 -19.05
C ALA A 26 13.06 -20.99 -19.83
N VAL A 27 14.25 -21.58 -19.65
CA VAL A 27 15.45 -21.22 -20.41
C VAL A 27 15.29 -21.55 -21.90
N ALA A 28 14.75 -22.72 -22.23
CA ALA A 28 14.48 -23.09 -23.61
C ALA A 28 13.47 -22.15 -24.29
N LEU A 29 12.47 -21.67 -23.56
CA LEU A 29 11.52 -20.67 -24.02
C LEU A 29 12.21 -19.35 -24.37
N LEU A 30 13.01 -18.80 -23.44
CA LEU A 30 13.74 -17.55 -23.65
C LEU A 30 14.74 -17.64 -24.81
N LYS A 31 15.44 -18.77 -24.95
CA LYS A 31 16.35 -19.00 -26.09
C LYS A 31 15.61 -18.96 -27.41
N ARG A 32 14.46 -19.64 -27.49
CA ARG A 32 13.62 -19.67 -28.69
C ARG A 32 13.11 -18.29 -29.07
N LEU A 33 12.59 -17.51 -28.12
CA LEU A 33 12.13 -16.13 -28.37
C LEU A 33 13.25 -15.25 -28.90
N ARG A 34 14.44 -15.34 -28.29
CA ARG A 34 15.62 -14.62 -28.76
C ARG A 34 16.04 -15.03 -30.17
N GLU A 35 15.94 -16.31 -30.49
CA GLU A 35 16.33 -16.86 -31.80
C GLU A 35 15.30 -16.58 -32.90
N SER A 36 14.01 -16.52 -32.58
CA SER A 36 12.96 -16.16 -33.52
C SER A 36 12.90 -14.65 -33.80
N GLY A 37 13.45 -13.83 -32.92
CA GLY A 37 13.31 -12.37 -32.99
C GLY A 37 11.90 -11.88 -32.61
N GLU A 38 11.08 -12.76 -32.02
CA GLU A 38 9.78 -12.37 -31.48
C GLU A 38 9.97 -11.49 -30.24
N GLU A 39 9.58 -10.21 -30.34
CA GLU A 39 9.65 -9.27 -29.23
C GLU A 39 8.57 -9.53 -28.17
N GLU A 40 7.42 -10.09 -28.58
CA GLU A 40 6.28 -10.37 -27.70
C GLU A 40 5.76 -11.79 -27.84
N MET A 41 5.47 -12.42 -26.70
CA MET A 41 4.80 -13.72 -26.63
C MET A 41 3.28 -13.49 -26.55
N PRO A 42 2.47 -14.08 -27.44
CA PRO A 42 1.02 -14.02 -27.28
C PRO A 42 0.59 -14.76 -26.00
N LEU A 43 -0.39 -14.20 -25.29
CA LEU A 43 -0.93 -14.77 -24.05
C LEU A 43 -1.47 -16.20 -24.23
N GLY A 44 -1.89 -16.54 -25.45
CA GLY A 44 -2.54 -17.79 -25.79
C GLY A 44 -4.04 -17.77 -25.50
N PRO A 45 -4.71 -18.93 -25.56
CA PRO A 45 -6.15 -19.04 -25.36
C PRO A 45 -6.59 -18.62 -23.94
N LEU A 46 -7.55 -17.71 -23.84
CA LEU A 46 -8.01 -17.14 -22.56
C LEU A 46 -8.68 -18.18 -21.66
N ASP A 47 -9.33 -19.19 -22.23
CA ASP A 47 -9.96 -20.32 -21.52
C ASP A 47 -8.94 -21.16 -20.72
N ARG A 48 -7.65 -21.06 -21.03
CA ARG A 48 -6.57 -21.72 -20.26
C ARG A 48 -6.13 -20.93 -19.05
N LEU A 49 -6.43 -19.63 -18.96
CA LEU A 49 -5.94 -18.79 -17.88
C LEU A 49 -6.42 -19.24 -16.50
N PRO A 50 -7.70 -19.60 -16.26
CA PRO A 50 -8.13 -20.08 -14.95
C PRO A 50 -7.30 -21.27 -14.46
N ARG A 51 -6.99 -22.22 -15.35
CA ARG A 51 -6.11 -23.36 -15.03
C ARG A 51 -4.68 -22.90 -14.71
N SER A 52 -4.11 -22.00 -15.51
CA SER A 52 -2.75 -21.48 -15.28
C SER A 52 -2.64 -20.72 -13.95
N LEU A 53 -3.65 -19.93 -13.62
CA LEU A 53 -3.74 -19.24 -12.33
C LEU A 53 -3.87 -20.24 -11.19
N GLY A 54 -4.69 -21.28 -11.34
CA GLY A 54 -4.83 -22.34 -10.34
C GLY A 54 -3.51 -23.06 -10.04
N LEU A 55 -2.74 -23.37 -11.09
CA LEU A 55 -1.38 -23.92 -10.95
C LEU A 55 -0.42 -22.96 -10.22
N ALA A 56 -0.57 -21.64 -10.41
CA ALA A 56 0.29 -20.64 -9.76
C ALA A 56 0.05 -20.51 -8.24
N VAL A 57 -1.14 -20.88 -7.77
CA VAL A 57 -1.52 -20.84 -6.35
C VAL A 57 -1.65 -22.24 -5.72
N GLY A 58 -1.54 -23.31 -6.51
CA GLY A 58 -1.64 -24.69 -6.04
C GLY A 58 -3.07 -25.11 -5.67
N GLY A 59 -4.09 -24.55 -6.32
CA GLY A 59 -5.50 -24.82 -6.04
C GLY A 59 -6.42 -24.40 -7.18
N GLU A 60 -7.72 -24.63 -7.04
CA GLU A 60 -8.72 -24.17 -8.00
C GLU A 60 -9.24 -22.78 -7.63
N LEU A 61 -9.54 -21.96 -8.64
CA LEU A 61 -10.16 -20.66 -8.44
C LEU A 61 -11.67 -20.86 -8.32
N PRO A 62 -12.36 -20.23 -7.35
CA PRO A 62 -13.82 -20.22 -7.32
C PRO A 62 -14.37 -19.66 -8.62
N GLU A 63 -15.30 -20.37 -9.26
CA GLU A 63 -15.87 -19.99 -10.57
C GLU A 63 -16.40 -18.55 -10.57
N ALA A 64 -17.11 -18.17 -9.50
CA ALA A 64 -17.68 -16.83 -9.31
C ALA A 64 -16.62 -15.71 -9.16
N GLU A 65 -15.35 -16.05 -8.97
CA GLU A 65 -14.26 -15.09 -8.76
C GLU A 65 -13.27 -15.03 -9.93
N ILE A 66 -13.42 -15.89 -10.95
CA ILE A 66 -12.46 -16.00 -12.06
C ILE A 66 -12.20 -14.66 -12.74
N ASP A 67 -13.24 -13.89 -13.08
CA ASP A 67 -13.10 -12.62 -13.78
C ASP A 67 -12.34 -11.59 -12.95
N MET A 68 -12.62 -11.53 -11.63
CA MET A 68 -11.88 -10.68 -10.70
C MET A 68 -10.41 -11.09 -10.66
N TRP A 69 -10.11 -12.39 -10.59
CA TRP A 69 -8.73 -12.88 -10.53
C TRP A 69 -7.96 -12.64 -11.83
N LEU A 70 -8.63 -12.79 -12.98
CA LEU A 70 -8.08 -12.41 -14.27
C LEU A 70 -7.77 -10.92 -14.31
N GLU A 71 -8.66 -10.07 -13.81
CA GLU A 71 -8.41 -8.64 -13.71
C GLU A 71 -7.19 -8.32 -12.81
N GLN A 72 -7.04 -9.03 -11.68
CA GLN A 72 -5.91 -8.83 -10.76
C GLN A 72 -4.54 -9.14 -11.39
N THR A 73 -4.49 -9.91 -12.48
CA THR A 73 -3.25 -10.13 -13.24
C THR A 73 -2.77 -8.88 -13.96
N ALA A 74 -3.67 -7.92 -14.24
CA ALA A 74 -3.42 -6.77 -15.11
C ALA A 74 -2.94 -7.14 -16.52
N LEU A 75 -3.33 -8.33 -17.04
CA LEU A 75 -3.09 -8.71 -18.43
C LEU A 75 -3.81 -7.77 -19.41
N ASP A 76 -5.06 -7.40 -19.10
CA ASP A 76 -5.71 -6.22 -19.66
C ASP A 76 -5.55 -5.04 -18.70
N ARG A 77 -4.66 -4.12 -19.04
CA ARG A 77 -4.39 -2.89 -18.27
C ARG A 77 -5.59 -1.96 -18.18
N TRP A 78 -6.58 -2.16 -19.04
CA TRP A 78 -7.77 -1.34 -19.20
C TRP A 78 -9.05 -2.14 -18.93
N ALA A 79 -8.96 -3.24 -18.17
CA ALA A 79 -10.12 -4.08 -17.86
C ALA A 79 -11.29 -3.30 -17.24
N ARG A 80 -11.00 -2.24 -16.47
CA ARG A 80 -11.99 -1.30 -15.90
C ARG A 80 -12.17 0.00 -16.69
N GLY A 81 -11.63 0.06 -17.91
CA GLY A 81 -11.74 1.21 -18.80
C GLY A 81 -13.13 1.28 -19.44
N LEU A 82 -13.59 2.50 -19.72
CA LEU A 82 -14.82 2.74 -20.45
C LEU A 82 -14.70 2.22 -21.89
N LYS A 83 -15.72 1.48 -22.36
CA LYS A 83 -15.91 1.07 -23.74
C LYS A 83 -17.20 1.69 -24.27
N TRP A 84 -17.10 2.61 -25.23
CA TRP A 84 -18.26 3.25 -25.84
C TRP A 84 -19.02 2.27 -26.75
N HIS A 85 -20.35 2.26 -26.65
CA HIS A 85 -21.23 1.48 -27.53
C HIS A 85 -21.92 2.43 -28.54
N GLY A 86 -21.23 2.77 -29.63
CA GLY A 86 -21.77 3.63 -30.71
C GLY A 86 -20.92 4.87 -31.02
N PRO A 87 -21.23 5.62 -32.10
CA PRO A 87 -20.54 6.86 -32.43
C PRO A 87 -20.84 7.89 -31.34
N THR A 88 -19.83 8.19 -30.54
CA THR A 88 -19.96 9.14 -29.45
C THR A 88 -20.01 10.57 -30.01
N PRO A 89 -21.03 11.41 -29.73
CA PRO A 89 -21.01 12.80 -30.16
C PRO A 89 -19.84 13.53 -29.47
N PRO A 90 -18.84 14.04 -30.21
CA PRO A 90 -17.70 14.75 -29.61
C PRO A 90 -18.11 16.08 -28.96
N ALA A 91 -19.20 16.70 -29.43
CA ALA A 91 -19.67 18.00 -28.98
C ALA A 91 -20.24 17.96 -27.54
N GLU A 92 -21.12 17.01 -27.23
CA GLU A 92 -21.75 16.90 -25.90
C GLU A 92 -20.74 16.59 -24.77
N ARG A 93 -19.61 15.95 -25.11
CA ARG A 93 -18.52 15.72 -24.15
C ARG A 93 -17.70 16.98 -23.88
N ALA A 94 -17.52 17.86 -24.86
CA ALA A 94 -16.73 19.06 -24.69
C ALA A 94 -17.36 20.04 -23.67
N ASP A 95 -18.69 20.00 -23.54
CA ASP A 95 -19.44 20.86 -22.62
C ASP A 95 -19.59 20.25 -21.22
N PHE A 96 -19.09 19.04 -20.98
CA PHE A 96 -19.18 18.35 -19.69
C PHE A 96 -17.81 18.24 -19.02
N THR A 97 -17.57 19.04 -17.99
CA THR A 97 -16.31 19.06 -17.24
C THR A 97 -16.46 18.36 -15.88
N VAL A 98 -15.49 17.51 -15.55
CA VAL A 98 -15.39 16.85 -14.24
C VAL A 98 -14.33 17.54 -13.36
N GLY A 99 -14.72 17.96 -12.16
CA GLY A 99 -13.79 18.40 -11.12
C GLY A 99 -13.25 17.22 -10.31
N ILE A 100 -11.93 17.14 -10.12
CA ILE A 100 -11.27 16.08 -9.35
C ILE A 100 -10.54 16.73 -8.17
N VAL A 101 -10.83 16.29 -6.95
CA VAL A 101 -10.23 16.88 -5.74
C VAL A 101 -9.23 15.92 -5.11
N GLY A 102 -7.94 16.20 -5.25
CA GLY A 102 -6.81 15.40 -4.76
C GLY A 102 -6.17 14.55 -5.85
N THR A 103 -4.84 14.50 -5.88
CA THR A 103 -4.02 13.82 -6.90
C THR A 103 -3.18 12.67 -6.31
N GLY A 104 -3.74 11.98 -5.33
CA GLY A 104 -3.25 10.67 -4.88
C GLY A 104 -3.63 9.54 -5.83
N LEU A 105 -3.53 8.28 -5.37
CA LEU A 105 -3.89 7.08 -6.13
C LEU A 105 -5.24 7.21 -6.86
N SER A 106 -6.33 7.52 -6.14
CA SER A 106 -7.67 7.63 -6.72
C SER A 106 -7.82 8.75 -7.75
N GLY A 107 -7.21 9.91 -7.50
CA GLY A 107 -7.30 11.07 -8.38
C GLY A 107 -6.58 10.84 -9.70
N LEU A 108 -5.34 10.36 -9.64
CA LEU A 108 -4.57 10.03 -10.84
C LEU A 108 -5.25 8.92 -11.64
N ASN A 109 -5.86 7.91 -10.98
CA ASN A 109 -6.66 6.91 -11.68
C ASN A 109 -7.82 7.55 -12.45
N ALA A 110 -8.61 8.40 -11.80
CA ALA A 110 -9.75 9.07 -12.41
C ALA A 110 -9.33 9.91 -13.62
N MET A 111 -8.25 10.68 -13.48
CA MET A 111 -7.68 11.52 -14.55
C MET A 111 -7.26 10.68 -15.77
N VAL A 112 -6.51 9.59 -15.58
CA VAL A 112 -6.10 8.70 -16.68
C VAL A 112 -7.32 8.17 -17.43
N HIS A 113 -8.36 7.72 -16.70
CA HIS A 113 -9.56 7.16 -17.32
C HIS A 113 -10.42 8.21 -18.04
N LEU A 114 -10.56 9.41 -17.48
CA LEU A 114 -11.28 10.52 -18.11
C LEU A 114 -10.55 11.02 -19.37
N LYS A 115 -9.22 11.15 -19.31
CA LYS A 115 -8.39 11.51 -20.47
C LYS A 115 -8.56 10.52 -21.61
N ARG A 116 -8.53 9.21 -21.31
CA ARG A 116 -8.78 8.14 -22.29
C ARG A 116 -10.20 8.12 -22.83
N ALA A 117 -11.19 8.50 -22.02
CA ALA A 117 -12.57 8.60 -22.45
C ALA A 117 -12.85 9.83 -23.32
N GLY A 118 -11.91 10.80 -23.35
CA GLY A 118 -12.10 12.10 -24.01
C GLY A 118 -13.12 12.97 -23.29
N VAL A 119 -13.21 12.86 -21.97
CA VAL A 119 -14.07 13.68 -21.12
C VAL A 119 -13.22 14.78 -20.47
N PRO A 120 -13.52 16.07 -20.66
CA PRO A 120 -12.83 17.18 -20.01
C PRO A 120 -12.84 17.07 -18.49
N PHE A 121 -11.71 17.41 -17.86
CA PHE A 121 -11.61 17.47 -16.42
C PHE A 121 -10.63 18.55 -15.97
N VAL A 122 -10.76 18.94 -14.71
CA VAL A 122 -9.83 19.82 -14.00
C VAL A 122 -9.57 19.23 -12.63
N ALA A 123 -8.30 19.11 -12.24
CA ALA A 123 -7.90 18.54 -10.95
C ALA A 123 -7.34 19.62 -10.02
N PHE A 124 -7.53 19.42 -8.72
CA PHE A 124 -7.06 20.32 -7.65
C PHE A 124 -6.23 19.54 -6.64
N GLU A 125 -5.03 20.03 -6.35
CA GLU A 125 -4.11 19.46 -5.36
C GLU A 125 -3.64 20.55 -4.41
N LYS A 126 -3.74 20.30 -3.11
CA LYS A 126 -3.30 21.28 -2.09
C LYS A 126 -1.78 21.37 -1.98
N ASN A 127 -1.08 20.31 -2.36
CA ASN A 127 0.38 20.24 -2.36
C ASN A 127 0.96 20.81 -3.66
N ASP A 128 2.28 21.00 -3.70
CA ASP A 128 3.02 21.43 -4.90
C ASP A 128 3.35 20.28 -5.87
N GLU A 129 2.92 19.05 -5.54
CA GLU A 129 3.20 17.84 -6.29
C GLU A 129 2.14 16.76 -6.01
N VAL A 130 2.03 15.80 -6.93
CA VAL A 130 1.13 14.65 -6.83
C VAL A 130 1.61 13.64 -5.79
N GLY A 131 0.74 12.66 -5.48
CA GLY A 131 1.11 11.48 -4.69
C GLY A 131 0.35 11.35 -3.37
N GLY A 132 -0.37 12.39 -2.95
CA GLY A 132 -1.26 12.35 -1.78
C GLY A 132 -0.55 11.85 -0.51
N THR A 133 -1.00 10.71 0.04
CA THR A 133 -0.39 10.07 1.21
C THR A 133 1.14 9.98 1.11
N TRP A 134 1.67 9.64 -0.06
CA TRP A 134 3.11 9.45 -0.25
C TRP A 134 3.85 10.75 -0.48
N TYR A 135 3.17 11.85 -0.81
CA TYR A 135 3.78 13.16 -0.75
C TYR A 135 3.89 13.65 0.70
N GLU A 136 2.85 13.46 1.52
CA GLU A 136 2.77 14.00 2.88
C GLU A 136 3.58 13.21 3.92
N ASN A 137 3.55 11.87 3.86
CA ASN A 137 4.08 11.02 4.93
C ASN A 137 5.58 10.72 4.76
N ARG A 138 6.43 11.72 5.03
CA ARG A 138 7.90 11.65 4.86
C ARG A 138 8.68 11.25 6.12
N TYR A 139 7.99 10.70 7.12
CA TYR A 139 8.64 10.26 8.35
C TYR A 139 9.60 9.09 8.08
N PRO A 140 10.69 8.96 8.87
CA PRO A 140 11.67 7.90 8.66
C PRO A 140 11.01 6.53 8.84
N GLY A 141 11.20 5.64 7.86
CA GLY A 141 10.61 4.29 7.87
C GLY A 141 9.25 4.17 7.17
N ALA A 142 8.64 5.27 6.70
CA ALA A 142 7.39 5.24 5.95
C ALA A 142 7.46 4.26 4.76
N ARG A 143 6.56 3.26 4.76
CA ARG A 143 6.57 2.14 3.80
C ARG A 143 5.17 1.57 3.61
N VAL A 144 4.91 1.05 2.41
CA VAL A 144 3.66 0.34 2.11
C VAL A 144 3.59 -1.00 2.85
N ASP A 145 2.41 -1.39 3.29
CA ASP A 145 2.15 -2.70 3.92
C ASP A 145 1.52 -3.72 2.96
N THR A 146 1.22 -3.28 1.75
CA THR A 146 0.71 -4.07 0.62
C THR A 146 1.88 -4.35 -0.34
N PRO A 147 2.01 -5.57 -0.88
CA PRO A 147 3.08 -5.86 -1.83
C PRO A 147 3.10 -4.87 -2.99
N SER A 148 4.27 -4.31 -3.32
CA SER A 148 4.41 -3.25 -4.32
C SER A 148 3.92 -3.65 -5.71
N ARG A 149 4.02 -4.92 -6.09
CA ARG A 149 3.51 -5.43 -7.37
C ARG A 149 1.98 -5.41 -7.47
N SER A 150 1.26 -5.42 -6.34
CA SER A 150 -0.20 -5.25 -6.30
C SER A 150 -0.62 -3.82 -5.92
N TYR A 151 0.27 -3.05 -5.28
CA TYR A 151 0.05 -1.63 -4.97
C TYR A 151 0.38 -0.71 -6.18
N THR A 152 -0.24 -1.01 -7.32
CA THR A 152 -0.26 -0.17 -8.52
C THR A 152 -1.62 -0.23 -9.18
N HIS A 153 -1.95 0.79 -9.97
CA HIS A 153 -3.01 0.68 -10.98
C HIS A 153 -2.70 -0.44 -11.97
N LEU A 154 -3.72 -1.01 -12.59
CA LEU A 154 -3.54 -2.07 -13.61
C LEU A 154 -2.62 -1.62 -14.75
N PHE A 155 -2.76 -0.36 -15.20
CA PHE A 155 -1.88 0.22 -16.22
C PHE A 155 -0.42 0.44 -15.77
N GLY A 156 -0.16 0.41 -14.46
CA GLY A 156 1.17 0.56 -13.87
C GLY A 156 1.81 -0.78 -13.45
N VAL A 157 1.33 -1.91 -13.98
CA VAL A 157 1.82 -3.25 -13.59
C VAL A 157 3.33 -3.44 -13.82
N ASP A 158 3.91 -2.78 -14.82
CA ASP A 158 5.34 -2.91 -15.15
C ASP A 158 6.24 -1.91 -14.41
N PHE A 159 5.69 -1.09 -13.51
CA PHE A 159 6.51 -0.10 -12.81
C PHE A 159 7.61 -0.81 -11.99
N PRO A 160 8.89 -0.47 -12.19
CA PRO A 160 10.02 -1.28 -11.72
C PRO A 160 10.35 -1.00 -10.25
N TYR A 161 9.45 -1.40 -9.36
CA TYR A 161 9.66 -1.23 -7.92
C TYR A 161 10.87 -2.02 -7.40
N PRO A 162 11.80 -1.38 -6.66
CA PRO A 162 13.02 -2.04 -6.20
C PRO A 162 12.85 -2.92 -4.96
N PHE A 163 11.73 -2.81 -4.23
CA PHE A 163 11.44 -3.59 -3.01
C PHE A 163 10.12 -4.37 -3.13
N ALA A 164 9.98 -5.43 -2.33
CA ALA A 164 8.72 -6.15 -2.19
C ALA A 164 7.62 -5.26 -1.58
N PHE A 165 8.01 -4.33 -0.70
CA PHE A 165 7.16 -3.33 -0.06
C PHE A 165 7.90 -2.00 -0.10
N CYS A 166 7.65 -1.14 -1.08
CA CYS A 166 8.48 0.04 -1.31
C CYS A 166 8.38 1.11 -0.21
N PRO A 167 9.49 1.79 0.12
CA PRO A 167 9.48 2.96 1.00
C PRO A 167 8.75 4.14 0.35
N GLN A 168 8.49 5.19 1.13
CA GLN A 168 7.74 6.35 0.67
C GLN A 168 8.27 6.95 -0.64
N GLU A 169 9.57 7.14 -0.79
CA GLU A 169 10.17 7.76 -1.99
C GLU A 169 9.85 6.98 -3.28
N ASP A 170 9.95 5.65 -3.24
CA ASP A 170 9.66 4.81 -4.39
C ASP A 170 8.17 4.83 -4.75
N ASN A 171 7.27 4.87 -3.74
CA ASN A 171 5.84 5.03 -4.01
C ASN A 171 5.53 6.42 -4.58
N LEU A 172 6.16 7.49 -4.07
CA LEU A 172 6.01 8.83 -4.62
C LEU A 172 6.45 8.88 -6.10
N ARG A 173 7.60 8.26 -6.42
CA ARG A 173 8.10 8.13 -7.80
C ARG A 173 7.11 7.45 -8.73
N TYR A 174 6.34 6.47 -8.24
CA TYR A 174 5.28 5.85 -9.05
C TYR A 174 4.18 6.84 -9.41
N PHE A 175 3.70 7.64 -8.45
CA PHE A 175 2.65 8.63 -8.73
C PHE A 175 3.14 9.76 -9.64
N GLN A 176 4.38 10.21 -9.46
CA GLN A 176 5.03 11.14 -10.38
C GLN A 176 5.12 10.55 -11.79
N TRP A 177 5.56 9.30 -11.91
CA TRP A 177 5.56 8.60 -13.20
C TRP A 177 4.17 8.51 -13.82
N VAL A 178 3.10 8.24 -13.06
CA VAL A 178 1.72 8.25 -13.61
C VAL A 178 1.36 9.65 -14.13
N ALA A 179 1.64 10.70 -13.37
CA ALA A 179 1.34 12.07 -13.80
C ALA A 179 2.12 12.47 -15.07
N ASP A 180 3.39 12.08 -15.17
CA ASP A 180 4.25 12.39 -16.32
C ASP A 180 3.92 11.53 -17.54
N HIS A 181 3.82 10.21 -17.35
CA HIS A 181 3.61 9.24 -18.43
C HIS A 181 2.27 9.42 -19.15
N PHE A 182 1.24 9.86 -18.44
CA PHE A 182 -0.06 10.18 -19.01
C PHE A 182 -0.27 11.68 -19.25
N GLU A 183 0.78 12.50 -19.09
CA GLU A 183 0.79 13.95 -19.34
C GLU A 183 -0.34 14.69 -18.60
N LEU A 184 -0.54 14.37 -17.33
CA LEU A 184 -1.68 14.86 -16.53
C LEU A 184 -1.41 16.20 -15.86
N ARG A 185 -0.13 16.61 -15.74
CA ARG A 185 0.25 17.80 -14.97
C ARG A 185 -0.40 19.09 -15.47
N GLY A 186 -0.64 19.21 -16.77
CA GLY A 186 -1.29 20.38 -17.36
C GLY A 186 -2.75 20.55 -16.93
N ASP A 187 -3.38 19.49 -16.44
CA ASP A 187 -4.77 19.49 -16.00
C ASP A 187 -4.91 19.66 -14.46
N ILE A 188 -3.80 19.90 -13.74
CA ILE A 188 -3.75 20.01 -12.28
C ILE A 188 -3.47 21.45 -11.86
N HIS A 189 -4.33 21.99 -11.00
CA HIS A 189 -4.07 23.17 -10.19
C HIS A 189 -3.43 22.75 -8.86
N PHE A 190 -2.11 22.82 -8.79
CA PHE A 190 -1.34 22.62 -7.55
C PHE A 190 -1.50 23.81 -6.59
N GLU A 191 -1.09 23.62 -5.35
CA GLU A 191 -1.18 24.63 -4.28
C GLU A 191 -2.60 25.23 -4.16
N THR A 192 -3.62 24.41 -4.41
CA THR A 192 -5.02 24.80 -4.48
C THR A 192 -5.87 23.85 -3.64
N GLU A 193 -6.29 24.29 -2.44
CA GLU A 193 -7.13 23.51 -1.53
C GLU A 193 -8.61 23.83 -1.77
N ILE A 194 -9.40 22.86 -2.27
CA ILE A 194 -10.86 22.98 -2.30
C ILE A 194 -11.40 23.02 -0.86
N THR A 195 -12.10 24.10 -0.53
CA THR A 195 -12.68 24.34 0.81
C THR A 195 -14.17 24.02 0.88
N SER A 196 -14.90 24.12 -0.25
CA SER A 196 -16.32 23.77 -0.31
C SER A 196 -16.74 23.37 -1.72
N MET A 197 -17.78 22.55 -1.78
CA MET A 197 -18.42 22.11 -3.03
C MET A 197 -19.93 22.26 -2.83
N THR A 198 -20.58 23.04 -3.69
CA THR A 198 -22.01 23.36 -3.56
C THR A 198 -22.72 23.11 -4.88
N TRP A 199 -23.79 22.32 -4.85
CA TRP A 199 -24.62 22.08 -6.02
C TRP A 199 -25.52 23.30 -6.27
N ASP A 200 -25.51 23.78 -7.51
CA ASP A 200 -26.37 24.86 -8.00
C ASP A 200 -27.48 24.26 -8.88
N GLU A 201 -28.69 24.19 -8.32
CA GLU A 201 -29.86 23.61 -9.00
C GLU A 201 -30.27 24.39 -10.26
N ALA A 202 -30.04 25.71 -10.31
CA ALA A 202 -30.47 26.50 -11.46
C ALA A 202 -29.55 26.26 -12.67
N ALA A 203 -28.25 26.14 -12.42
CA ALA A 203 -27.24 25.92 -13.45
C ALA A 203 -26.97 24.44 -13.74
N GLN A 204 -27.40 23.52 -12.87
CA GLN A 204 -27.09 22.09 -12.93
C GLN A 204 -25.58 21.82 -12.92
N GLU A 205 -24.86 22.55 -12.05
CA GLU A 205 -23.40 22.47 -11.91
C GLU A 205 -23.00 22.51 -10.43
N TRP A 206 -21.80 22.00 -10.16
CA TRP A 206 -21.11 22.19 -8.90
C TRP A 206 -20.26 23.46 -8.94
N GLU A 207 -20.45 24.31 -7.93
CA GLU A 207 -19.52 25.37 -7.60
C GLU A 207 -18.47 24.85 -6.60
N LEU A 208 -17.21 24.95 -6.98
CA LEU A 208 -16.05 24.58 -6.16
C LEU A 208 -15.38 25.87 -5.67
N ALA A 209 -15.35 26.12 -4.37
CA ALA A 209 -14.55 27.19 -3.79
C ALA A 209 -13.21 26.63 -3.31
N ALA A 210 -12.12 27.33 -3.59
CA ALA A 210 -10.78 26.94 -3.18
C ALA A 210 -9.97 28.12 -2.64
N ASN A 211 -8.95 27.79 -1.86
CA ASN A 211 -7.86 28.69 -1.53
C ASN A 211 -6.64 28.28 -2.37
N GLY A 212 -6.25 29.13 -3.31
CA GLY A 212 -5.02 29.01 -4.07
C GLY A 212 -3.96 29.99 -3.58
N LYS A 213 -2.77 29.92 -4.17
CA LYS A 213 -1.66 30.88 -3.92
C LYS A 213 -2.06 32.35 -4.11
N ASP A 214 -2.98 32.63 -5.03
CA ASP A 214 -3.46 33.98 -5.37
C ASP A 214 -4.70 34.39 -4.57
N GLY A 215 -5.07 33.60 -3.56
CA GLY A 215 -6.24 33.82 -2.70
C GLY A 215 -7.43 32.93 -3.07
N ARG A 216 -8.63 33.40 -2.72
CA ARG A 216 -9.87 32.65 -2.93
C ARG A 216 -10.23 32.59 -4.41
N GLN A 217 -10.53 31.40 -4.91
CA GLN A 217 -10.88 31.12 -6.30
C GLN A 217 -12.15 30.24 -6.36
N THR A 218 -12.84 30.29 -7.49
CA THR A 218 -14.07 29.51 -7.73
C THR A 218 -14.04 28.87 -9.11
N TRP A 219 -14.51 27.62 -9.20
CA TRP A 219 -14.70 26.89 -10.46
C TRP A 219 -16.12 26.34 -10.54
N ARG A 220 -16.57 26.12 -11.78
CA ARG A 220 -17.83 25.45 -12.07
C ARG A 220 -17.58 24.22 -12.92
N VAL A 221 -18.18 23.10 -12.53
CA VAL A 221 -18.03 21.80 -13.18
C VAL A 221 -19.35 21.04 -13.14
N ASN A 222 -19.59 20.13 -14.07
CA ASN A 222 -20.85 19.39 -14.15
C ASN A 222 -20.88 18.20 -13.16
N ALA A 223 -19.72 17.62 -12.85
CA ALA A 223 -19.59 16.54 -11.89
C ALA A 223 -18.32 16.69 -11.05
N VAL A 224 -18.33 16.07 -9.86
CA VAL A 224 -17.17 16.08 -8.96
C VAL A 224 -16.80 14.66 -8.54
N ILE A 225 -15.51 14.33 -8.60
CA ILE A 225 -14.93 13.12 -8.03
C ILE A 225 -14.02 13.51 -6.86
N SER A 226 -14.48 13.24 -5.64
CA SER A 226 -13.68 13.49 -4.43
C SER A 226 -12.64 12.39 -4.23
N CYS A 227 -11.36 12.77 -4.29
CA CYS A 227 -10.18 11.91 -4.13
C CYS A 227 -9.29 12.38 -2.96
N VAL A 228 -9.88 13.04 -1.95
CA VAL A 228 -9.17 13.69 -0.83
C VAL A 228 -8.46 12.74 0.15
N GLY A 229 -8.69 11.44 0.01
CA GLY A 229 -8.20 10.42 0.92
C GLY A 229 -8.84 10.49 2.31
N PHE A 230 -8.49 9.54 3.19
CA PHE A 230 -9.04 9.45 4.55
C PHE A 230 -7.96 9.50 5.65
N LEU A 231 -6.68 9.60 5.29
CA LEU A 231 -5.52 9.60 6.22
C LEU A 231 -4.59 10.82 6.06
N SER A 232 -5.06 11.88 5.40
CA SER A 232 -4.26 13.07 5.05
C SER A 232 -4.34 14.20 6.08
N ARG A 233 -5.40 14.27 6.90
CA ARG A 233 -5.52 15.27 7.97
C ARG A 233 -5.03 14.68 9.30
N PRO A 234 -3.95 15.19 9.90
CA PRO A 234 -3.43 14.67 11.16
C PRO A 234 -4.43 14.93 12.30
N LYS A 235 -4.60 13.93 13.17
CA LYS A 235 -5.35 14.07 14.42
C LYS A 235 -4.36 14.16 15.57
N LEU A 236 -4.12 15.37 16.05
CA LEU A 236 -3.25 15.59 17.20
C LEU A 236 -3.91 15.04 18.47
N PRO A 237 -3.13 14.44 19.39
CA PRO A 237 -3.66 14.05 20.69
C PRO A 237 -3.96 15.30 21.53
N GLU A 238 -5.00 15.21 22.36
CA GLU A 238 -5.30 16.23 23.37
C GLU A 238 -4.52 15.88 24.64
N ILE A 239 -3.36 16.52 24.81
CA ILE A 239 -2.47 16.33 25.97
C ILE A 239 -2.31 17.69 26.66
N ALA A 240 -2.58 17.73 27.97
CA ALA A 240 -2.54 18.96 28.74
C ALA A 240 -1.11 19.54 28.77
N GLY A 241 -0.92 20.79 28.32
CA GLY A 241 0.39 21.43 28.34
C GLY A 241 1.30 21.08 27.15
N MET A 242 0.79 20.35 26.14
CA MET A 242 1.52 20.03 24.91
C MET A 242 2.09 21.28 24.21
N GLU A 243 1.38 22.41 24.28
CA GLU A 243 1.79 23.70 23.72
C GLU A 243 3.00 24.33 24.44
N SER A 244 3.30 23.89 25.66
CA SER A 244 4.43 24.38 26.45
C SER A 244 5.73 23.61 26.20
N PHE A 245 5.69 22.56 25.37
CA PHE A 245 6.88 21.76 25.07
C PHE A 245 7.93 22.61 24.33
N ALA A 246 9.07 22.85 24.99
CA ALA A 246 10.14 23.69 24.44
C ALA A 246 10.97 23.01 23.32
N GLY A 247 10.76 21.71 23.11
CA GLY A 247 11.43 20.95 22.05
C GLY A 247 10.66 20.98 20.73
N THR A 248 11.19 20.29 19.72
CA THR A 248 10.51 20.14 18.44
C THR A 248 9.43 19.06 18.54
N ALA A 249 8.17 19.43 18.33
CA ALA A 249 7.05 18.51 18.22
C ALA A 249 6.54 18.46 16.77
N VAL A 250 6.40 17.25 16.21
CA VAL A 250 5.93 17.04 14.84
C VAL A 250 4.96 15.85 14.79
N HIS A 251 3.95 15.94 13.91
CA HIS A 251 3.13 14.79 13.55
C HIS A 251 3.77 14.05 12.37
N THR A 252 3.70 12.72 12.31
CA THR A 252 4.36 11.93 11.25
C THR A 252 3.87 12.29 9.84
N ALA A 253 2.59 12.61 9.69
CA ALA A 253 2.01 13.11 8.43
C ALA A 253 2.48 14.52 8.00
N GLN A 254 3.26 15.22 8.82
CA GLN A 254 3.79 16.56 8.57
C GLN A 254 5.29 16.60 8.91
N TRP A 255 6.00 15.52 8.60
CA TRP A 255 7.42 15.38 8.94
C TRP A 255 8.28 16.39 8.17
N PRO A 256 9.05 17.27 8.85
CA PRO A 256 9.93 18.21 8.17
C PRO A 256 11.09 17.49 7.48
N LYS A 257 11.48 17.96 6.29
CA LYS A 257 12.55 17.36 5.48
C LYS A 257 13.90 17.31 6.21
N ASP A 258 14.21 18.34 6.99
CA ASP A 258 15.53 18.54 7.60
C ASP A 258 15.52 18.26 9.12
N LEU A 259 14.55 17.47 9.61
CA LEU A 259 14.46 17.14 11.04
C LEU A 259 15.49 16.07 11.42
N GLU A 260 16.56 16.51 12.07
CA GLU A 260 17.58 15.64 12.65
C GLU A 260 17.22 15.16 14.06
N VAL A 261 17.33 13.86 14.30
CA VAL A 261 17.04 13.20 15.60
C VAL A 261 18.29 12.61 16.26
N ALA A 262 19.43 12.61 15.56
CA ALA A 262 20.67 12.01 16.05
C ALA A 262 21.13 12.66 17.37
N GLY A 263 21.50 11.81 18.35
CA GLY A 263 21.94 12.25 19.68
C GLY A 263 20.87 12.91 20.56
N LYS A 264 19.62 13.01 20.09
CA LYS A 264 18.51 13.60 20.86
C LYS A 264 17.82 12.55 21.71
N ARG A 265 17.08 13.02 22.71
CA ARG A 265 16.07 12.22 23.43
C ARG A 265 14.75 12.41 22.71
N VAL A 266 14.16 11.34 22.20
CA VAL A 266 12.98 11.41 21.33
C VAL A 266 11.82 10.67 21.97
N ALA A 267 10.64 11.29 21.99
CA ALA A 267 9.39 10.65 22.37
C ALA A 267 8.54 10.40 21.13
N VAL A 268 8.09 9.16 20.95
CA VAL A 268 7.12 8.76 19.91
C VAL A 268 5.81 8.43 20.62
N ILE A 269 4.76 9.20 20.31
CA ILE A 269 3.42 8.98 20.89
C ILE A 269 2.55 8.26 19.86
N GLY A 270 2.21 7.00 20.17
CA GLY A 270 1.37 6.15 19.33
C GLY A 270 2.08 4.92 18.78
N SER A 271 1.38 3.79 18.86
CA SER A 271 1.83 2.43 18.52
C SER A 271 1.12 1.85 17.28
N GLY A 272 0.60 2.73 16.42
CA GLY A 272 0.07 2.35 15.11
C GLY A 272 1.18 2.06 14.08
N ALA A 273 0.80 1.85 12.82
CA ALA A 273 1.76 1.58 11.74
C ALA A 273 2.87 2.64 11.66
N SER A 274 2.52 3.93 11.67
CA SER A 274 3.50 5.02 11.63
C SER A 274 4.47 4.97 12.80
N GLY A 275 3.98 4.75 14.03
CA GLY A 275 4.83 4.69 15.22
C GLY A 275 5.78 3.50 15.22
N TYR A 276 5.28 2.32 14.83
CA TYR A 276 6.09 1.09 14.75
C TYR A 276 7.06 1.09 13.55
N GLN A 277 6.79 1.84 12.48
CA GLN A 277 7.75 2.06 11.40
C GLN A 277 8.82 3.08 11.79
N THR A 278 8.42 4.15 12.49
CA THR A 278 9.30 5.28 12.84
C THR A 278 10.27 4.93 13.96
N THR A 279 9.78 4.32 15.03
CA THR A 279 10.55 4.09 16.26
C THR A 279 11.83 3.28 16.01
N PRO A 280 11.82 2.15 15.27
CA PRO A 280 13.04 1.39 15.00
C PRO A 280 14.07 2.18 14.20
N VAL A 281 13.65 3.10 13.34
CA VAL A 281 14.57 3.92 12.53
C VAL A 281 15.17 5.05 13.37
N ILE A 282 14.37 5.73 14.18
CA ILE A 282 14.84 6.79 15.09
C ILE A 282 15.81 6.22 16.15
N ALA A 283 15.49 5.06 16.72
CA ALA A 283 16.28 4.41 17.77
C ALA A 283 17.72 4.06 17.34
N LYS A 284 18.03 4.05 16.03
CA LYS A 284 19.38 3.78 15.52
C LYS A 284 20.34 4.95 15.70
N SER A 285 19.84 6.19 15.87
CA SER A 285 20.67 7.39 15.96
C SER A 285 20.34 8.31 17.13
N ALA A 286 19.13 8.25 17.68
CA ALA A 286 18.76 8.96 18.90
C ALA A 286 19.61 8.48 20.09
N ALA A 287 19.86 9.37 21.06
CA ALA A 287 20.53 8.99 22.31
C ALA A 287 19.62 8.15 23.21
N GLU A 288 18.32 8.50 23.24
CA GLU A 288 17.27 7.76 23.96
C GLU A 288 15.97 7.87 23.16
N THR A 289 15.21 6.79 23.09
CA THR A 289 13.89 6.75 22.43
C THR A 289 12.82 6.23 23.39
N TYR A 290 11.75 6.99 23.58
CA TYR A 290 10.61 6.61 24.41
C TYR A 290 9.40 6.36 23.51
N LEU A 291 8.87 5.14 23.49
CA LEU A 291 7.62 4.82 22.80
C LEU A 291 6.46 4.85 23.79
N PHE A 292 5.58 5.84 23.67
CA PHE A 292 4.35 5.94 24.46
C PHE A 292 3.24 5.16 23.76
N GLN A 293 2.78 4.09 24.41
CA GLN A 293 1.83 3.13 23.87
C GLN A 293 0.59 3.03 24.74
N ARG A 294 -0.56 3.41 24.18
CA ARG A 294 -1.86 3.15 24.82
C ARG A 294 -2.39 1.75 24.55
N THR A 295 -2.25 1.27 23.32
CA THR A 295 -2.76 -0.04 22.91
C THR A 295 -1.80 -0.64 21.89
N PRO A 296 -1.20 -1.82 22.12
CA PRO A 296 -0.29 -2.44 21.17
C PRO A 296 -1.03 -2.87 19.90
N SER A 297 -0.35 -2.74 18.76
CA SER A 297 -0.81 -3.27 17.47
C SER A 297 -0.30 -4.71 17.25
N TRP A 298 -1.06 -5.50 16.49
CA TRP A 298 -0.59 -6.82 16.04
C TRP A 298 0.49 -6.66 14.95
N CYS A 299 1.69 -7.17 15.24
CA CYS A 299 2.78 -7.25 14.27
C CYS A 299 2.71 -8.54 13.43
N PHE A 300 2.85 -8.39 12.12
CA PHE A 300 2.92 -9.48 11.15
C PHE A 300 4.27 -9.43 10.47
N ASP A 301 5.12 -10.39 10.78
CA ASP A 301 6.50 -10.37 10.32
C ASP A 301 6.63 -10.83 8.86
N ASN A 302 7.46 -10.12 8.10
CA ASN A 302 7.81 -10.50 6.74
C ASN A 302 9.31 -10.27 6.51
N PRO A 303 10.11 -11.32 6.22
CA PRO A 303 11.54 -11.20 6.00
C PRO A 303 11.92 -10.42 4.73
N MET A 304 10.96 -10.07 3.87
CA MET A 304 11.17 -9.24 2.69
C MET A 304 10.71 -7.79 2.90
N TYR A 305 10.27 -7.42 4.10
CA TYR A 305 9.61 -6.14 4.33
C TYR A 305 10.52 -4.95 3.99
N VAL A 306 11.77 -4.95 4.46
CA VAL A 306 12.73 -3.88 4.15
C VAL A 306 13.77 -4.26 3.09
N ARG A 307 13.73 -5.49 2.57
CA ARG A 307 14.75 -6.00 1.66
C ARG A 307 14.50 -5.64 0.21
N ALA A 308 15.55 -5.18 -0.47
CA ALA A 308 15.53 -4.99 -1.91
C ALA A 308 15.27 -6.32 -2.62
N LEU A 309 14.54 -6.27 -3.72
CA LEU A 309 14.36 -7.42 -4.59
C LEU A 309 15.70 -7.77 -5.26
N PRO A 310 16.04 -9.07 -5.37
CA PRO A 310 17.23 -9.49 -6.10
C PRO A 310 17.18 -8.99 -7.55
N GLN A 311 18.35 -8.63 -8.10
CA GLN A 311 18.46 -8.17 -9.50
C GLN A 311 17.90 -9.18 -10.50
N GLN A 312 18.00 -10.48 -10.19
CA GLN A 312 17.42 -11.55 -11.00
C GLN A 312 15.90 -11.50 -11.03
N SER A 313 15.24 -11.14 -9.92
CA SER A 313 13.79 -10.95 -9.88
C SER A 313 13.36 -9.74 -10.70
N LEU A 314 14.09 -8.62 -10.57
CA LEU A 314 13.85 -7.42 -11.37
C LEU A 314 14.14 -7.64 -12.86
N TRP A 315 15.05 -8.56 -13.19
CA TRP A 315 15.30 -8.97 -14.56
C TRP A 315 14.12 -9.80 -15.09
N LEU A 316 13.59 -10.74 -14.31
CA LEU A 316 12.41 -11.52 -14.71
C LEU A 316 11.18 -10.63 -14.92
N ASP A 317 10.95 -9.65 -14.04
CA ASP A 317 9.84 -8.70 -14.20
C ASP A 317 9.91 -7.95 -15.54
N ARG A 318 11.12 -7.60 -15.99
CA ARG A 318 11.35 -6.85 -17.23
C ARG A 318 11.41 -7.70 -18.50
N ASN A 319 11.88 -8.94 -18.39
CA ASN A 319 12.31 -9.72 -19.56
C ASN A 319 11.57 -11.05 -19.71
N PHE A 320 10.91 -11.55 -18.67
CA PHE A 320 10.19 -12.81 -18.75
C PHE A 320 8.70 -12.54 -19.02
N PRO A 321 8.16 -13.01 -20.16
CA PRO A 321 6.77 -12.72 -20.54
C PRO A 321 5.79 -13.08 -19.42
N TYR A 322 4.95 -12.11 -19.07
CA TYR A 322 3.88 -12.23 -18.07
C TYR A 322 4.31 -12.60 -16.64
N TYR A 323 5.62 -12.61 -16.33
CA TYR A 323 6.09 -12.97 -14.98
C TYR A 323 5.53 -12.04 -13.91
N VAL A 324 5.55 -10.73 -14.16
CA VAL A 324 5.04 -9.73 -13.22
C VAL A 324 3.52 -9.87 -13.03
N ASN A 325 2.76 -10.20 -14.07
CA ASN A 325 1.31 -10.41 -14.02
C ASN A 325 0.93 -11.60 -13.12
N PHE A 326 1.58 -12.74 -13.31
CA PHE A 326 1.36 -13.93 -12.48
C PHE A 326 1.87 -13.73 -11.06
N ALA A 327 2.98 -13.02 -10.86
CA ALA A 327 3.46 -12.68 -9.54
C ALA A 327 2.50 -11.74 -8.80
N ARG A 328 1.96 -10.72 -9.48
CA ARG A 328 0.93 -9.82 -8.96
C ARG A 328 -0.32 -10.60 -8.55
N PHE A 329 -0.82 -11.48 -9.42
CA PHE A 329 -1.96 -12.35 -9.11
C PHE A 329 -1.69 -13.17 -7.85
N ARG A 330 -0.55 -13.88 -7.80
CA ARG A 330 -0.19 -14.73 -6.66
C ARG A 330 -0.10 -13.94 -5.35
N LEU A 331 0.48 -12.73 -5.39
CA LEU A 331 0.51 -11.85 -4.24
C LEU A 331 -0.90 -11.44 -3.82
N SER A 332 -1.75 -11.04 -4.76
CA SER A 332 -3.15 -10.66 -4.49
C SER A 332 -3.95 -11.82 -3.89
N TRP A 333 -3.75 -13.05 -4.39
CA TRP A 333 -4.37 -14.27 -3.87
C TRP A 333 -4.00 -14.54 -2.41
N ILE A 334 -2.73 -14.38 -2.05
CA ILE A 334 -2.23 -14.61 -0.69
C ILE A 334 -2.93 -13.68 0.33
N TYR A 335 -3.22 -12.44 -0.06
CA TYR A 335 -3.97 -11.49 0.78
C TYR A 335 -5.50 -11.62 0.62
N GLY A 336 -5.95 -12.58 -0.18
CA GLY A 336 -7.34 -12.80 -0.57
C GLY A 336 -8.15 -13.76 0.35
N PRO A 337 -9.17 -14.45 -0.21
CA PRO A 337 -10.15 -15.26 0.52
C PRO A 337 -9.57 -16.28 1.49
N GLU A 338 -8.51 -16.99 1.06
CA GLU A 338 -7.88 -18.10 1.79
C GLU A 338 -6.84 -17.65 2.82
N GLY A 339 -6.43 -16.38 2.78
CA GLY A 339 -5.44 -15.82 3.70
C GLY A 339 -6.09 -14.87 4.70
N PHE A 340 -5.92 -13.57 4.45
CA PHE A 340 -6.34 -12.51 5.35
C PHE A 340 -7.84 -12.53 5.62
N ARG A 341 -8.66 -12.78 4.59
CA ARG A 341 -10.12 -12.80 4.73
C ARG A 341 -10.59 -13.97 5.57
N ALA A 342 -9.97 -15.15 5.46
CA ALA A 342 -10.29 -16.30 6.30
C ALA A 342 -10.03 -15.98 7.79
N ALA A 343 -8.93 -15.29 8.11
CA ALA A 343 -8.62 -14.86 9.47
C ALA A 343 -9.56 -13.76 10.00
N ALA A 344 -10.26 -13.04 9.13
CA ALA A 344 -11.27 -12.03 9.50
C ALA A 344 -12.69 -12.62 9.68
N ARG A 345 -12.94 -13.87 9.27
CA ARG A 345 -14.26 -14.49 9.41
C ARG A 345 -14.58 -14.78 10.87
N ILE A 346 -15.77 -14.37 11.28
CA ILE A 346 -16.36 -14.69 12.58
C ILE A 346 -17.12 -16.01 12.42
N ASP A 347 -16.77 -16.98 13.26
CA ASP A 347 -17.53 -18.21 13.47
C ASP A 347 -18.36 -18.02 14.76
N PRO A 348 -19.69 -17.85 14.66
CA PRO A 348 -20.55 -17.62 15.82
C PRO A 348 -20.55 -18.77 16.84
N SER A 349 -20.12 -19.97 16.43
CA SER A 349 -20.04 -21.15 17.29
C SER A 349 -18.68 -21.31 17.97
N PHE A 350 -17.69 -20.49 17.60
CA PHE A 350 -16.34 -20.55 18.15
C PHE A 350 -16.24 -19.72 19.43
N ASP A 351 -16.10 -20.40 20.57
CA ASP A 351 -16.00 -19.79 21.89
C ASP A 351 -14.53 -19.64 22.32
N ASP A 352 -13.99 -18.42 22.20
CA ASP A 352 -12.67 -18.03 22.69
C ASP A 352 -12.67 -16.53 23.06
N PRO A 353 -12.13 -16.13 24.22
CA PRO A 353 -12.14 -14.74 24.66
C PRO A 353 -11.28 -13.80 23.80
N HIS A 354 -10.33 -14.33 23.04
CA HIS A 354 -9.33 -13.57 22.27
C HIS A 354 -9.32 -13.88 20.77
N ALA A 355 -10.21 -14.75 20.29
CA ALA A 355 -10.30 -15.12 18.89
C ALA A 355 -11.76 -15.22 18.41
N ARG A 356 -11.95 -15.24 17.09
CA ARG A 356 -13.29 -15.26 16.46
C ARG A 356 -13.56 -16.47 15.56
N SER A 357 -12.56 -17.33 15.37
CA SER A 357 -12.64 -18.58 14.62
C SER A 357 -11.35 -19.38 14.85
N ALA A 358 -11.33 -20.66 14.46
CA ALA A 358 -10.12 -21.48 14.54
C ALA A 358 -8.95 -20.87 13.73
N VAL A 359 -9.22 -20.29 12.56
CA VAL A 359 -8.21 -19.62 11.73
C VAL A 359 -7.70 -18.34 12.41
N ASN A 360 -8.61 -17.53 12.96
CA ASN A 360 -8.25 -16.33 13.71
C ASN A 360 -7.38 -16.67 14.94
N LYS A 361 -7.75 -17.73 15.68
CA LYS A 361 -6.96 -18.23 16.81
C LYS A 361 -5.57 -18.69 16.38
N ARG A 362 -5.46 -19.48 15.31
CA ARG A 362 -4.15 -19.88 14.77
C ARG A 362 -3.30 -18.68 14.37
N THR A 363 -3.89 -17.66 13.75
CA THR A 363 -3.19 -16.41 13.44
C THR A 363 -2.67 -15.73 14.70
N ARG A 364 -3.50 -15.67 15.76
CA ARG A 364 -3.15 -15.13 17.06
C ARG A 364 -1.95 -15.88 17.67
N ASP A 365 -2.06 -17.20 17.79
CA ASP A 365 -1.05 -18.04 18.44
C ASP A 365 0.31 -17.93 17.75
N LEU A 366 0.32 -17.88 16.41
CA LEU A 366 1.56 -17.65 15.64
C LEU A 366 2.18 -16.27 15.89
N ARG A 367 1.35 -15.23 16.11
CA ARG A 367 1.86 -13.87 16.40
C ARG A 367 2.36 -13.75 17.83
N ILE A 368 1.71 -14.43 18.78
CA ILE A 368 2.21 -14.55 20.15
C ILE A 368 3.55 -15.28 20.17
N ALA A 369 3.66 -16.43 19.50
CA ALA A 369 4.93 -17.16 19.43
C ALA A 369 6.06 -16.33 18.80
N TYR A 370 5.76 -15.52 17.78
CA TYR A 370 6.72 -14.56 17.22
C TYR A 370 7.12 -13.49 18.25
N LEU A 371 6.16 -12.84 18.91
CA LEU A 371 6.39 -11.83 19.92
C LEU A 371 7.23 -12.38 21.09
N GLU A 372 6.86 -13.52 21.66
CA GLU A 372 7.57 -14.18 22.76
C GLU A 372 8.99 -14.56 22.38
N LYS A 373 9.20 -15.03 21.14
CA LYS A 373 10.55 -15.31 20.63
C LYS A 373 11.40 -14.04 20.55
N LYS A 374 10.84 -12.92 20.09
CA LYS A 374 11.58 -11.67 19.90
C LYS A 374 11.89 -10.96 21.22
N LEU A 375 11.00 -11.08 22.19
CA LEU A 375 11.11 -10.46 23.52
C LEU A 375 11.53 -11.48 24.60
N ALA A 376 12.23 -12.55 24.21
CA ALA A 376 12.67 -13.58 25.13
C ALA A 376 13.53 -12.98 26.25
N GLY A 377 13.19 -13.30 27.51
CA GLY A 377 13.84 -12.73 28.70
C GLY A 377 13.23 -11.41 29.20
N ARG A 378 12.19 -10.88 28.54
CA ARG A 378 11.49 -9.65 28.94
C ARG A 378 9.98 -9.89 29.14
N PRO A 379 9.57 -10.60 30.21
CA PRO A 379 8.15 -10.89 30.47
C PRO A 379 7.30 -9.63 30.62
N ASP A 380 7.89 -8.54 31.11
CA ASP A 380 7.28 -7.21 31.20
C ASP A 380 6.87 -6.68 29.81
N LEU A 381 7.79 -6.73 28.83
CA LEU A 381 7.48 -6.30 27.47
C LEU A 381 6.50 -7.24 26.77
N ILE A 382 6.58 -8.56 27.04
CA ILE A 382 5.64 -9.53 26.47
C ILE A 382 4.21 -9.17 26.89
N GLU A 383 4.00 -8.87 28.17
CA GLU A 383 2.68 -8.48 28.68
C GLU A 383 2.19 -7.17 28.05
N GLN A 384 3.04 -6.14 28.03
CA GLN A 384 2.71 -4.80 27.52
C GLN A 384 2.48 -4.76 26.00
N MET A 385 3.21 -5.59 25.24
CA MET A 385 3.12 -5.64 23.78
C MET A 385 2.07 -6.60 23.25
N THR A 386 1.48 -7.46 24.09
CA THR A 386 0.45 -8.41 23.67
C THR A 386 -0.90 -7.72 23.49
N PRO A 387 -1.44 -7.61 22.26
CA PRO A 387 -2.75 -7.01 22.06
C PRO A 387 -3.87 -7.87 22.66
N LYS A 388 -4.83 -7.19 23.30
CA LYS A 388 -5.98 -7.84 23.94
C LYS A 388 -7.10 -8.14 22.95
N ALA A 389 -7.26 -7.31 21.92
CA ALA A 389 -8.24 -7.52 20.86
C ALA A 389 -7.82 -8.67 19.94
N PRO A 390 -8.77 -9.42 19.35
CA PRO A 390 -8.46 -10.45 18.36
C PRO A 390 -7.62 -9.91 17.20
N PRO A 391 -6.73 -10.72 16.60
CA PRO A 391 -6.01 -10.29 15.40
C PRO A 391 -7.00 -9.96 14.28
N ILE A 392 -6.61 -9.04 13.40
CA ILE A 392 -7.42 -8.56 12.27
C ILE A 392 -8.65 -7.72 12.69
N SER A 393 -8.82 -7.40 13.98
CA SER A 393 -9.80 -6.41 14.46
C SER A 393 -9.49 -4.97 14.02
N SER A 394 -8.23 -4.72 13.64
CA SER A 394 -7.75 -3.49 13.02
C SER A 394 -6.73 -3.86 11.93
N ARG A 395 -6.37 -2.89 11.08
CA ARG A 395 -5.34 -3.11 10.05
C ARG A 395 -4.03 -3.51 10.74
N PRO A 396 -3.48 -4.70 10.45
CA PRO A 396 -2.26 -5.15 11.10
C PRO A 396 -1.05 -4.38 10.63
N VAL A 397 -0.01 -4.35 11.47
CA VAL A 397 1.25 -3.70 11.15
C VAL A 397 2.22 -4.75 10.62
N ILE A 398 2.62 -4.61 9.37
CA ILE A 398 3.69 -5.45 8.81
C ILE A 398 5.04 -4.94 9.35
N VAL A 399 5.89 -5.86 9.80
CA VAL A 399 7.23 -5.55 10.31
C VAL A 399 8.27 -6.44 9.63
N ASP A 400 9.53 -6.01 9.60
CA ASP A 400 10.60 -6.91 9.17
C ASP A 400 10.87 -7.97 10.25
N SER A 401 11.17 -9.20 9.85
CA SER A 401 11.42 -10.27 10.81
C SER A 401 12.69 -10.06 11.66
N GLN A 402 13.63 -9.23 11.21
CA GLN A 402 14.93 -8.97 11.84
C GLN A 402 15.12 -7.52 12.32
N ASP A 403 14.35 -6.57 11.80
CA ASP A 403 14.44 -5.14 12.14
C ASP A 403 13.04 -4.57 12.42
N SER A 404 12.49 -4.94 13.58
CA SER A 404 11.12 -4.61 14.01
C SER A 404 11.08 -3.73 15.25
N ILE A 405 9.87 -3.29 15.64
CA ILE A 405 9.67 -2.66 16.94
C ILE A 405 10.10 -3.54 18.12
N TYR A 406 9.94 -4.87 18.02
CA TYR A 406 10.37 -5.76 19.09
C TYR A 406 11.90 -5.75 19.23
N ASP A 407 12.63 -5.67 18.12
CA ASP A 407 14.10 -5.55 18.16
C ASP A 407 14.53 -4.22 18.77
N ALA A 408 13.85 -3.13 18.40
CA ALA A 408 14.11 -1.81 18.95
C ALA A 408 13.93 -1.80 20.48
N LEU A 409 12.86 -2.39 21.00
CA LEU A 409 12.57 -2.46 22.44
C LEU A 409 13.55 -3.33 23.25
N MET A 410 14.35 -4.18 22.59
CA MET A 410 15.40 -4.94 23.25
C MET A 410 16.71 -4.14 23.39
N ASN A 411 16.81 -2.96 22.78
CA ASN A 411 17.92 -2.04 22.97
C ASN A 411 17.72 -1.24 24.27
N GLU A 412 18.79 -1.13 25.08
CA GLU A 412 18.78 -0.43 26.37
C GLU A 412 18.43 1.06 26.26
N THR A 413 18.64 1.68 25.09
CA THR A 413 18.31 3.10 24.80
C THR A 413 16.86 3.30 24.36
N VAL A 414 16.03 2.25 24.38
CA VAL A 414 14.63 2.30 23.97
C VAL A 414 13.74 1.87 25.13
N THR A 415 12.87 2.79 25.57
CA THR A 415 11.94 2.55 26.67
C THR A 415 10.50 2.53 26.15
N LEU A 416 9.76 1.46 26.48
CA LEU A 416 8.31 1.42 26.31
C LEU A 416 7.63 2.07 27.51
N VAL A 417 6.76 3.04 27.27
CA VAL A 417 5.95 3.71 28.31
C VAL A 417 4.48 3.38 28.06
N SER A 418 3.88 2.63 28.98
CA SER A 418 2.45 2.24 28.92
C SER A 418 1.57 3.01 29.90
N ASP A 419 2.16 3.82 30.76
CA ASP A 419 1.42 4.62 31.75
C ASP A 419 0.63 5.75 31.07
N PRO A 420 -0.52 6.15 31.64
CA PRO A 420 -1.27 7.31 31.17
C PRO A 420 -0.41 8.58 31.17
N ILE A 421 -0.55 9.40 30.13
CA ILE A 421 0.08 10.73 30.06
C ILE A 421 -0.78 11.71 30.86
N GLU A 422 -0.21 12.31 31.91
CA GLU A 422 -0.87 13.33 32.72
C GLU A 422 -0.82 14.72 32.04
N ARG A 423 0.35 15.08 31.49
CA ARG A 423 0.66 16.34 30.81
C ARG A 423 1.84 16.19 29.85
#